data_AF-A0A177FKB9-F1
#
_entry.id   AF-A0A177FKB9-F1
#
_cell.length_a   1.000
_cell.length_b   1.000
_cell.length_c   1.000
_cell.angle_alpha   90.00
_cell.angle_beta   90.00
_cell.angle_gamma   90.00
#
_symmetry.space_group_name_H-M   'P 1'
#
loop_
_entity.id
_entity.type
_entity.pdbx_description
1 polymer ?
#
loop_
_entity_poly.entity_id
_entity_poly.type
_entity_poly.pdbx_seq_one_letter_code
_entity_poly.pdbx_strand_id
1 'polypeptide(L)'
;MRNKYFAAAIDADSGDIQRDPVTGLVVESPLTTGGEILFALEKEKDFRGYFDNQEATEKRLARNVRCPGDLYYRTGDALRRDSEGRWFFMDRLSDTFRWKSENVSTSEVSGIFGSFPKIKEAVIYGVLIPHHDGRAGCARVVIAEQDQPHFDYCSLAR
;
A
#
# COMPACT_ATOMS: atom_id res chain seq x y z
N MET A 1 0.86 -26.00 6.16
CA MET A 1 1.21 -24.55 6.24
C MET A 1 1.33 -23.87 4.87
N ARG A 2 1.70 -24.58 3.79
CA ARG A 2 1.57 -24.04 2.42
C ARG A 2 0.07 -23.85 2.08
N ASN A 3 -0.31 -22.73 1.47
CA ASN A 3 -1.68 -22.33 1.04
C ASN A 3 -2.52 -21.44 1.98
N LYS A 4 -1.98 -20.86 3.06
CA LYS A 4 -2.75 -19.88 3.86
C LYS A 4 -2.67 -18.43 3.35
N TYR A 5 -1.78 -18.13 2.39
CA TYR A 5 -1.65 -16.78 1.83
C TYR A 5 -1.18 -16.81 0.37
N PHE A 6 -1.45 -15.74 -0.35
CA PHE A 6 -0.89 -15.45 -1.68
C PHE A 6 -0.87 -13.93 -1.93
N ALA A 7 -0.18 -13.52 -2.99
CA ALA A 7 -0.20 -12.13 -3.46
C ALA A 7 -1.29 -11.95 -4.52
N ALA A 8 -2.24 -11.04 -4.28
CA ALA A 8 -3.19 -10.59 -5.28
C ALA A 8 -2.55 -9.51 -6.15
N ALA A 9 -2.77 -9.58 -7.46
CA ALA A 9 -2.45 -8.47 -8.35
C ALA A 9 -3.29 -7.25 -7.96
N ILE A 10 -2.71 -6.06 -8.09
CA ILE A 10 -3.34 -4.79 -7.75
C ILE A 10 -3.64 -4.06 -9.06
N ASP A 11 -4.88 -3.59 -9.18
CA ASP A 11 -5.30 -2.74 -10.28
C ASP A 11 -4.67 -1.35 -10.13
N ALA A 12 -3.94 -0.91 -11.15
CA ALA A 12 -3.18 0.33 -11.09
C ALA A 12 -4.08 1.57 -11.03
N ASP A 13 -5.33 1.50 -11.47
CA ASP A 13 -6.20 2.68 -11.50
C ASP A 13 -6.98 2.88 -10.21
N SER A 14 -7.57 1.80 -9.70
CA SER A 14 -8.37 1.79 -8.48
C SER A 14 -7.54 1.59 -7.21
N GLY A 15 -6.36 0.98 -7.31
CA GLY A 15 -5.58 0.53 -6.16
C GLY A 15 -6.20 -0.67 -5.43
N ASP A 16 -7.25 -1.28 -6.00
CA ASP A 16 -7.91 -2.44 -5.44
C ASP A 16 -7.35 -3.75 -6.00
N ILE A 17 -7.73 -4.90 -5.43
CA ILE A 17 -7.35 -6.21 -5.97
C ILE A 17 -7.96 -6.42 -7.36
N GLN A 18 -7.13 -6.83 -8.31
CA GLN A 18 -7.57 -7.10 -9.67
C GLN A 18 -8.38 -8.40 -9.73
N ARG A 19 -9.51 -8.36 -10.45
CA ARG A 19 -10.35 -9.53 -10.73
C ARG A 19 -10.40 -9.85 -12.20
N ASP A 20 -10.39 -11.13 -12.52
CA ASP A 20 -10.56 -11.63 -13.88
C ASP A 20 -12.00 -11.34 -14.36
N PRO A 21 -12.19 -10.69 -15.52
CA PRO A 21 -13.51 -10.23 -15.95
C PRO A 21 -14.45 -11.37 -16.40
N VAL A 22 -13.92 -12.56 -16.67
CA VAL A 22 -14.71 -13.72 -17.13
C VAL A 22 -15.17 -14.55 -15.93
N THR A 23 -14.27 -14.80 -14.98
CA THR A 23 -14.53 -15.68 -13.83
C THR A 23 -14.96 -14.91 -12.58
N GLY A 24 -14.63 -13.62 -12.48
CA GLY A 24 -14.84 -12.79 -11.30
C GLY A 24 -13.89 -13.08 -10.13
N LEU A 25 -12.96 -14.02 -10.30
CA LEU A 25 -11.98 -14.42 -9.29
C LEU A 25 -10.80 -13.44 -9.24
N VAL A 26 -10.06 -13.43 -8.13
CA VAL A 26 -8.90 -12.57 -7.96
C VAL A 26 -7.73 -13.07 -8.80
N VAL A 27 -7.07 -12.16 -9.51
CA VAL A 27 -5.87 -12.47 -10.29
C VAL A 27 -4.70 -12.64 -9.32
N GLU A 28 -4.07 -13.81 -9.32
CA GLU A 28 -2.88 -14.06 -8.50
C GLU A 28 -1.63 -13.46 -9.15
N SER A 29 -0.82 -12.78 -8.34
CA SER A 29 0.52 -12.35 -8.72
C SER A 29 1.55 -13.34 -8.16
N PRO A 30 2.61 -13.69 -8.92
CA PRO A 30 3.74 -14.43 -8.38
C PRO A 30 4.33 -13.69 -7.18
N LEU A 31 4.59 -14.41 -6.08
CA LEU A 31 5.20 -13.81 -4.88
C LEU A 31 6.54 -13.10 -5.20
N THR A 32 7.27 -13.54 -6.22
CA THR A 32 8.52 -12.90 -6.67
C THR A 32 8.29 -11.50 -7.23
N THR A 33 7.17 -11.28 -7.91
CA THR A 33 6.74 -9.97 -8.40
C THR A 33 6.12 -9.16 -7.26
N GLY A 34 5.29 -9.82 -6.45
CA GLY A 34 4.60 -9.21 -5.31
C GLY A 34 3.23 -8.66 -5.66
N GLY A 35 2.53 -8.23 -4.63
CA GLY A 35 1.14 -7.76 -4.67
C GLY A 35 0.56 -7.67 -3.26
N GLU A 36 -0.73 -7.37 -3.14
CA GLU A 36 -1.37 -7.33 -1.83
C GLU A 36 -1.40 -8.74 -1.22
N ILE A 37 -0.91 -8.89 0.01
CA ILE A 37 -0.96 -10.19 0.67
C ILE A 37 -2.36 -10.42 1.27
N LEU A 38 -2.97 -11.53 0.86
CA LEU A 38 -4.25 -12.00 1.38
C LEU A 38 -4.04 -13.27 2.20
N PHE A 39 -4.75 -13.41 3.31
CA PHE A 39 -4.75 -14.61 4.15
C PHE A 39 -6.09 -15.32 4.09
N ALA A 40 -6.10 -16.63 3.84
CA ALA A 40 -7.33 -17.42 3.84
C ALA A 40 -7.94 -17.45 5.24
N LEU A 41 -9.23 -17.17 5.33
CA LEU A 41 -10.03 -17.34 6.54
C LEU A 41 -10.81 -18.65 6.43
N GLU A 42 -10.79 -19.46 7.49
CA GLU A 42 -11.58 -20.69 7.53
C GLU A 42 -13.05 -20.37 7.81
N LYS A 43 -13.29 -19.35 8.65
CA LYS A 43 -14.62 -18.84 8.97
C LYS A 43 -14.57 -17.32 9.07
N GLU A 44 -15.67 -16.66 8.72
CA GLU A 44 -15.78 -15.20 8.80
C GLU A 44 -15.49 -14.65 10.20
N LYS A 45 -15.94 -15.37 11.24
CA LYS A 45 -15.70 -15.03 12.65
C LYS A 45 -14.22 -15.03 13.07
N ASP A 46 -13.31 -15.56 12.25
CA ASP A 46 -11.88 -15.53 12.51
C ASP A 46 -11.35 -14.07 12.44
N PHE A 47 -12.03 -13.21 11.70
CA PHE A 47 -11.90 -11.76 11.78
C PHE A 47 -13.16 -11.17 12.43
N ARG A 48 -13.04 -10.69 13.67
CA ARG A 48 -14.17 -10.12 14.41
C ARG A 48 -14.69 -8.80 13.84
N GLY A 49 -13.96 -8.20 12.90
CA GLY A 49 -14.26 -6.88 12.36
C GLY A 49 -13.81 -5.73 13.26
N TYR A 50 -14.19 -4.54 12.84
CA TYR A 50 -13.97 -3.29 13.54
C TYR A 50 -15.23 -2.91 14.34
N PHE A 51 -15.01 -2.39 15.55
CA PHE A 51 -16.08 -1.98 16.46
C PHE A 51 -17.00 -0.93 15.82
N ASP A 52 -18.31 -1.19 15.82
CA ASP A 52 -19.37 -0.36 15.23
C ASP A 52 -19.10 0.12 13.79
N ASN A 53 -18.31 -0.62 13.02
CA ASN A 53 -17.94 -0.24 11.67
C ASN A 53 -17.95 -1.45 10.71
N GLN A 54 -19.17 -1.86 10.33
CA GLN A 54 -19.37 -2.98 9.40
C GLN A 54 -18.79 -2.66 8.01
N GLU A 55 -18.87 -1.41 7.54
CA GLU A 55 -18.34 -1.02 6.23
C GLU A 55 -16.82 -1.22 6.16
N ALA A 56 -16.08 -0.76 7.18
CA ALA A 56 -14.65 -0.98 7.26
C ALA A 56 -14.31 -2.48 7.42
N THR A 57 -15.17 -3.24 8.10
CA THR A 57 -15.02 -4.69 8.28
C THR A 57 -15.10 -5.41 6.94
N GLU A 58 -16.15 -5.17 6.16
CA GLU A 58 -16.32 -5.79 4.84
C GLU A 58 -15.20 -5.39 3.88
N LYS A 59 -14.70 -4.15 3.94
CA LYS A 59 -13.55 -3.72 3.11
C LYS A 59 -12.28 -4.54 3.32
N ARG A 60 -12.12 -5.17 4.50
CA ARG A 60 -10.99 -6.06 4.79
C ARG A 60 -11.24 -7.51 4.38
N LEU A 61 -12.44 -7.86 3.97
CA LEU A 61 -12.81 -9.21 3.55
C LEU A 61 -12.90 -9.27 2.03
N ALA A 62 -12.19 -10.23 1.43
CA ALA A 62 -12.29 -10.56 0.02
C ALA A 62 -12.98 -11.92 -0.11
N ARG A 63 -14.09 -11.96 -0.84
CA ARG A 63 -14.87 -13.19 -1.13
C ARG A 63 -14.64 -13.64 -2.58
N ASN A 64 -14.83 -14.93 -2.86
CA ASN A 64 -14.68 -15.49 -4.21
C ASN A 64 -13.32 -15.13 -4.82
N VAL A 65 -12.26 -15.44 -4.09
CA VAL A 65 -10.88 -15.08 -4.38
C VAL A 65 -10.27 -16.11 -5.32
N ARG A 66 -10.24 -17.39 -4.95
CA ARG A 66 -9.75 -18.50 -5.79
C ARG A 66 -10.86 -19.41 -6.28
N CYS A 67 -11.95 -19.52 -5.51
CA CYS A 67 -13.13 -20.25 -5.91
C CYS A 67 -14.39 -19.65 -5.27
N PRO A 68 -15.58 -19.87 -5.86
CA PRO A 68 -16.83 -19.41 -5.25
C PRO A 68 -16.98 -19.87 -3.80
N GLY A 69 -17.29 -18.94 -2.90
CA GLY A 69 -17.54 -19.18 -1.48
C GLY A 69 -16.31 -19.14 -0.56
N ASP A 70 -15.10 -19.02 -1.08
CA ASP A 70 -13.92 -18.81 -0.23
C ASP A 70 -13.86 -17.36 0.31
N LEU A 71 -13.10 -17.20 1.38
CA LEU A 71 -12.97 -15.93 2.10
C LEU A 71 -11.53 -15.69 2.51
N TYR A 72 -11.06 -14.46 2.28
CA TYR A 72 -9.72 -14.02 2.63
C TYR A 72 -9.75 -12.69 3.37
N TYR A 73 -8.80 -12.51 4.29
CA TYR A 73 -8.47 -11.25 4.92
C TYR A 73 -7.44 -10.50 4.08
N ARG A 74 -7.73 -9.23 3.80
CA ARG A 74 -6.87 -8.27 3.11
C ARG A 74 -5.99 -7.53 4.09
N THR A 75 -4.68 -7.74 3.99
CA THR A 75 -3.71 -7.08 4.88
C THR A 75 -3.58 -5.59 4.59
N GLY A 76 -3.79 -5.17 3.33
CA GLY A 76 -3.45 -3.84 2.85
C GLY A 76 -1.95 -3.60 2.64
N ASP A 77 -1.11 -4.63 2.83
CA ASP A 77 0.34 -4.55 2.61
C ASP A 77 0.72 -5.25 1.31
N ALA A 78 1.44 -4.52 0.45
CA ALA A 78 2.05 -5.07 -0.75
C ALA A 78 3.43 -5.62 -0.41
N LEU A 79 3.61 -6.94 -0.56
CA LEU A 79 4.87 -7.62 -0.29
C LEU A 79 5.32 -8.45 -1.49
N ARG A 80 6.64 -8.62 -1.63
CA ARG A 80 7.23 -9.65 -2.49
C ARG A 80 8.11 -10.60 -1.69
N ARG A 81 8.32 -11.80 -2.21
CA ARG A 81 9.15 -12.84 -1.61
C ARG A 81 10.12 -13.41 -2.64
N ASP A 82 11.41 -13.45 -2.30
CA ASP A 82 12.41 -14.05 -3.20
C ASP A 82 12.47 -15.58 -3.12
N SER A 83 13.32 -16.18 -3.95
CA SER A 83 13.54 -17.64 -4.01
C SER A 83 14.16 -18.23 -2.74
N GLU A 84 14.88 -17.42 -1.97
CA GLU A 84 15.42 -17.80 -0.65
C GLU A 84 14.36 -17.66 0.46
N GLY A 85 13.17 -17.17 0.13
CA GLY A 85 12.04 -17.05 1.02
C GLY A 85 12.05 -15.79 1.88
N ARG A 86 12.93 -14.82 1.60
CA ARG A 86 12.97 -13.51 2.27
C ARG A 86 11.83 -12.62 1.78
N TRP A 87 11.20 -11.90 2.70
CA TRP A 87 10.13 -10.96 2.41
C TRP A 87 10.65 -9.54 2.28
N PHE A 88 10.08 -8.80 1.33
CA PHE A 88 10.36 -7.41 1.10
C PHE A 88 9.05 -6.64 1.12
N PHE A 89 8.99 -5.64 1.98
CA PHE A 89 7.89 -4.69 2.00
C PHE A 89 8.00 -3.78 0.79
N MET A 90 6.92 -3.65 0.03
CA MET A 90 6.85 -2.78 -1.14
C MET A 90 6.11 -1.50 -0.80
N ASP A 91 4.88 -1.64 -0.27
CA ASP A 91 4.10 -0.48 0.14
C ASP A 91 2.94 -0.85 1.06
N ARG A 92 2.31 0.18 1.64
CA ARG A 92 1.00 0.10 2.27
C ARG A 92 -0.04 0.77 1.38
N LEU A 93 -1.01 0.00 0.91
CA LEU A 93 -1.96 0.46 -0.11
C LEU A 93 -2.86 1.60 0.38
N SER A 94 -3.09 1.72 1.69
CA SER A 94 -3.83 2.86 2.26
C SER A 94 -3.03 4.16 2.30
N ASP A 95 -1.70 4.06 2.20
CA ASP A 95 -0.79 5.19 2.39
C ASP A 95 -0.36 5.79 1.05
N THR A 96 -0.78 5.21 -0.08
CA THR A 96 -0.57 5.77 -1.42
C THR A 96 -1.61 6.84 -1.75
N PHE A 97 -1.28 7.70 -2.70
CA PHE A 97 -2.23 8.67 -3.25
C PHE A 97 -2.01 8.86 -4.74
N ARG A 98 -3.06 9.32 -5.45
CA ARG A 98 -2.97 9.64 -6.88
C ARG A 98 -2.79 11.12 -7.11
N TRP A 99 -1.83 11.53 -7.94
CA TRP A 99 -1.67 12.91 -8.41
C TRP A 99 -1.56 12.93 -9.92
N LYS A 100 -2.43 13.69 -10.60
CA LYS A 100 -2.43 13.78 -12.08
C LYS A 100 -2.44 12.40 -12.75
N SER A 101 -3.29 11.50 -12.26
CA SER A 101 -3.46 10.11 -12.73
C SER A 101 -2.29 9.14 -12.44
N GLU A 102 -1.28 9.56 -11.70
CA GLU A 102 -0.15 8.71 -11.31
C GLU A 102 -0.28 8.29 -9.85
N ASN A 103 -0.01 7.01 -9.54
CA ASN A 103 0.11 6.56 -8.15
C ASN A 103 1.45 6.99 -7.56
N VAL A 104 1.39 7.52 -6.36
CA VAL A 104 2.56 7.97 -5.62
C VAL A 104 2.69 7.12 -4.36
N SER A 105 3.81 6.40 -4.27
CA SER A 105 4.22 5.69 -3.05
C SER A 105 4.78 6.68 -2.04
N THR A 106 4.12 6.80 -0.88
CA THR A 106 4.64 7.64 0.21
C THR A 106 5.93 7.06 0.80
N SER A 107 6.04 5.74 0.81
CA SER A 107 7.22 5.00 1.27
C SER A 107 8.44 5.27 0.39
N GLU A 108 8.28 5.18 -0.93
CA GLU A 108 9.39 5.43 -1.88
C GLU A 108 9.87 6.88 -1.79
N VAL A 109 8.94 7.84 -1.82
CA VAL A 109 9.29 9.27 -1.71
C VAL A 109 9.94 9.56 -0.34
N SER A 110 9.42 8.98 0.75
CA SER A 110 10.03 9.13 2.08
C SER A 110 11.47 8.58 2.10
N GLY A 111 11.72 7.46 1.43
CA GLY A 111 13.06 6.89 1.26
C GLY A 111 14.03 7.83 0.53
N ILE A 112 13.57 8.52 -0.53
CA ILE A 112 14.38 9.52 -1.23
C ILE A 112 14.74 10.67 -0.29
N PHE A 113 13.77 11.20 0.46
CA PHE A 113 14.05 12.25 1.46
C PHE A 113 15.03 11.79 2.53
N GLY A 114 14.94 10.53 2.98
CA GLY A 114 15.86 9.92 3.93
C GLY A 114 17.30 9.76 3.42
N SER A 115 17.50 9.80 2.10
CA SER A 115 18.84 9.80 1.50
C SER A 115 19.52 11.17 1.51
N PHE A 116 18.74 12.24 1.72
CA PHE A 116 19.24 13.60 1.70
C PHE A 116 20.03 13.92 2.98
N PRO A 117 21.32 14.30 2.87
CA PRO A 117 22.10 14.68 4.04
C PRO A 117 21.41 15.82 4.78
N LYS A 118 21.29 15.73 6.11
CA LYS A 118 20.66 16.72 7.03
C LYS A 118 19.15 16.58 7.25
N ILE A 119 18.45 15.71 6.50
CA ILE A 119 17.09 15.30 6.88
C ILE A 119 17.19 14.11 7.82
N LYS A 120 16.59 14.25 9.01
CA LYS A 120 16.51 13.18 10.00
C LYS A 120 15.36 12.22 9.71
N GLU A 121 14.19 12.79 9.43
CA GLU A 121 12.95 12.06 9.20
C GLU A 121 12.08 12.81 8.18
N ALA A 122 11.30 12.08 7.39
CA ALA A 122 10.35 12.65 6.45
C ALA A 122 9.07 11.82 6.37
N VAL A 123 7.91 12.48 6.49
CA VAL A 123 6.59 11.88 6.30
C VAL A 123 5.97 12.48 5.05
N ILE A 124 5.56 11.62 4.12
CA ILE A 124 4.95 12.00 2.86
C ILE A 124 3.46 11.66 2.92
N TYR A 125 2.61 12.57 2.44
CA TYR A 125 1.17 12.36 2.40
C TYR A 125 0.53 13.19 1.28
N GLY A 126 -0.63 12.74 0.82
CA GLY A 126 -1.42 13.46 -0.18
C GLY A 126 -2.34 14.50 0.47
N VAL A 127 -2.32 15.73 -0.03
CA VAL A 127 -3.25 16.82 0.33
C VAL A 127 -4.22 17.12 -0.81
N LEU A 128 -5.47 17.43 -0.46
CA LEU A 128 -6.46 17.88 -1.45
C LEU A 128 -6.14 19.31 -1.87
N ILE A 129 -6.11 19.57 -3.17
CA ILE A 129 -6.03 20.93 -3.72
C ILE A 129 -7.37 21.23 -4.42
N PRO A 130 -8.02 22.38 -4.11
CA PRO A 130 -9.27 22.76 -4.76
C PRO A 130 -9.17 22.73 -6.29
N HIS A 131 -10.21 22.22 -6.96
CA HIS A 131 -10.31 22.14 -8.42
C HIS A 131 -9.27 21.23 -9.11
N HIS A 132 -8.65 20.30 -8.38
CA HIS A 132 -7.76 19.29 -8.94
C HIS A 132 -8.20 17.88 -8.58
N ASP A 133 -8.05 16.96 -9.53
CA ASP A 133 -8.27 15.53 -9.29
C ASP A 133 -7.09 14.91 -8.53
N GLY A 134 -7.42 14.05 -7.56
CA GLY A 134 -6.45 13.37 -6.71
C GLY A 134 -5.94 14.23 -5.56
N ARG A 135 -4.73 13.94 -5.09
CA ARG A 135 -4.06 14.60 -3.96
C ARG A 135 -2.65 14.98 -4.35
N ALA A 136 -2.25 16.22 -4.10
CA ALA A 136 -0.88 16.66 -4.31
C ALA A 136 0.04 16.10 -3.24
N GLY A 137 1.26 15.74 -3.60
CA GLY A 137 2.25 15.30 -2.63
C GLY A 137 2.68 16.43 -1.70
N CYS A 138 2.69 16.15 -0.40
CA CYS A 138 3.22 17.02 0.64
C CYS A 138 4.23 16.25 1.49
N ALA A 139 5.31 16.93 1.88
CA ALA A 139 6.35 16.36 2.74
C ALA A 139 6.45 17.18 4.02
N ARG A 140 6.41 16.50 5.17
CA ARG A 140 6.82 17.06 6.45
C ARG A 140 8.18 16.49 6.80
N VAL A 141 9.17 17.37 6.94
CA VAL A 141 10.56 16.99 7.20
C VAL A 141 11.03 17.46 8.56
N VAL A 142 11.88 16.66 9.20
CA VAL A 142 12.63 17.03 10.40
C VAL A 142 14.08 17.25 9.99
N ILE A 143 14.54 18.50 10.05
CA ILE A 143 15.92 18.87 9.75
C ILE A 143 16.76 18.68 11.03
N ALA A 144 17.97 18.16 10.87
CA ALA A 144 18.91 18.01 11.98
C ALA A 144 19.20 19.36 12.66
N GLU A 145 19.25 19.40 13.99
CA GLU A 145 19.30 20.65 14.77
C GLU A 145 20.44 21.57 14.34
N GLN A 146 21.64 21.02 14.10
CA GLN A 146 22.81 21.79 13.69
C GLN A 146 22.67 22.43 12.29
N ASP A 147 21.76 21.91 11.46
CA ASP A 147 21.58 22.31 10.07
C ASP A 147 20.36 23.23 9.86
N GLN A 148 19.45 23.34 10.84
CA GLN A 148 18.22 24.14 10.74
C GLN A 148 18.44 25.62 10.33
N PRO A 149 19.44 26.35 10.86
CA PRO A 149 19.62 27.77 10.52
C PRO A 149 20.09 28.03 9.08
N HIS A 150 20.68 27.01 8.44
CA HIS A 150 21.34 27.12 7.14
C HIS A 150 20.91 26.02 6.17
N PHE A 151 19.71 25.47 6.36
CA PHE A 151 19.20 24.41 5.51
C PHE A 151 18.95 24.94 4.09
N ASP A 152 19.59 24.32 3.10
CA ASP A 152 19.44 24.68 1.70
C ASP A 152 18.21 23.97 1.10
N TYR A 153 17.05 24.62 1.20
CA TYR A 153 15.81 24.13 0.62
C TYR A 153 15.85 23.99 -0.91
N CYS A 154 16.69 24.78 -1.61
CA CYS A 154 16.82 24.69 -3.05
C CYS A 154 17.51 23.38 -3.48
N SER A 155 18.48 22.92 -2.68
CA SER A 155 19.18 21.66 -2.95
C SER A 155 18.31 20.42 -2.73
N LEU A 156 17.30 20.49 -1.86
CA LEU A 156 16.35 19.40 -1.64
C LEU A 156 15.36 19.23 -2.81
N ALA A 157 15.10 20.29 -3.57
CA ALA A 157 14.13 20.31 -4.67
C ALA A 157 14.73 19.92 -6.04
N ARG A 158 15.99 19.45 -6.08
CA ARG A 158 16.71 19.04 -7.29
C ARG A 158 16.93 17.54 -7.31
#